data_AF-A0A1M6PYU9-F1
#
_entry.id   AF-A0A1M6PYU9-F1
#
_cell.length_a   1.000
_cell.length_b   1.000
_cell.length_c   1.000
_cell.angle_alpha   90.00
_cell.angle_beta   90.00
_cell.angle_gamma   90.00
#
_symmetry.space_group_name_H-M   'P 1'
#
loop_
_entity.id
_entity.type
_entity.pdbx_description
1 polymer ?
#
loop_
_entity_poly.entity_id
_entity_poly.type
_entity_poly.pdbx_seq_one_letter_code
_entity_poly.pdbx_strand_id
1 'polypeptide(L)'
;MLNRRTLRIKVMQALYAYHQAVASDFSLANDQIADAFAPDLTSPEPQDRRKLQGQRKLAEVVLKEWYKSGEEPEKGDDADVYGAVQDAIKYYQKAIAKDASFYGGQMVHAAESIHDQYLHLLNIPEALLQVIEEDKARAARKHIASAEPLLDTTRLEENQVIQKLISNTQLQALTIRRSQQWHGEEEMEALRTAWRNEIKQDPEVLSYLAAPAGNYAEDQEMLKHIFKAFVFKGESLPRYIEEDDLNWEENRPVVKNLVLKTVKMLDEAATEEMELMSLSANWAEDKEFAESLYKQTLADDEKYEKLIAESVQNWDVERVALTDKILLKMALCEMHLFRGIPVKVTINEYIEISKIYSTPKSKQFVNGILDKLAQDLTASGAIRKSGRGLLDNQ
;
A
#
# COMPACT_ATOMS: atom_id res chain seq x y z
N MET A 1 -3.20 -15.58 -1.50
CA MET A 1 -3.60 -15.07 -0.18
C MET A 1 -2.54 -14.11 0.29
N LEU A 2 -3.00 -12.97 0.78
CA LEU A 2 -2.22 -11.90 1.38
C LEU A 2 -1.45 -12.47 2.57
N ASN A 3 -0.16 -12.17 2.64
CA ASN A 3 0.64 -12.49 3.81
C ASN A 3 0.49 -11.33 4.80
N ARG A 4 0.47 -11.61 6.12
CA ARG A 4 0.57 -10.58 7.16
C ARG A 4 1.82 -9.70 7.00
N ARG A 5 2.87 -10.15 6.30
CA ARG A 5 3.98 -9.29 5.88
C ARG A 5 3.52 -8.09 5.04
N THR A 6 2.66 -8.32 4.04
CA THR A 6 2.11 -7.25 3.20
C THR A 6 1.31 -6.26 4.05
N LEU A 7 0.54 -6.75 5.02
CA LEU A 7 -0.18 -5.88 5.96
C LEU A 7 0.76 -5.04 6.83
N ARG A 8 1.83 -5.64 7.37
CA ARG A 8 2.88 -4.88 8.10
C ARG A 8 3.51 -3.80 7.22
N ILE A 9 3.75 -4.09 5.94
CA ILE A 9 4.26 -3.09 4.99
C ILE A 9 3.26 -1.93 4.84
N LYS A 10 1.97 -2.21 4.65
CA LYS A 10 0.94 -1.15 4.55
C LYS A 10 0.87 -0.31 5.84
N VAL A 11 0.95 -0.95 7.02
CA VAL A 11 1.00 -0.23 8.31
C VAL A 11 2.25 0.64 8.40
N MET A 12 3.42 0.13 8.01
CA MET A 12 4.68 0.88 8.01
C MET A 12 4.61 2.10 7.09
N GLN A 13 4.10 1.94 5.87
CA GLN A 13 3.91 3.03 4.90
C GLN A 13 2.97 4.11 5.45
N ALA A 14 1.87 3.70 6.09
CA ALA A 14 0.92 4.63 6.71
C ALA A 14 1.53 5.40 7.89
N LEU A 15 2.29 4.73 8.78
CA LEU A 15 3.00 5.38 9.88
C LEU A 15 4.09 6.33 9.36
N TYR A 16 4.79 5.95 8.29
CA TYR A 16 5.80 6.79 7.66
C TYR A 16 5.19 8.08 7.10
N ALA A 17 4.10 7.96 6.34
CA ALA A 17 3.36 9.10 5.80
C ALA A 17 2.79 9.98 6.93
N TYR A 18 2.25 9.38 7.99
CA TYR A 18 1.81 10.09 9.19
C TYR A 18 2.94 10.90 9.83
N HIS A 19 4.11 10.31 10.08
CA HIS A 19 5.22 11.03 10.70
C HIS A 19 5.78 12.15 9.81
N GLN A 20 5.76 11.98 8.49
CA GLN A 20 6.11 13.07 7.57
C GLN A 20 5.08 14.21 7.65
N ALA A 21 3.79 13.88 7.70
CA ALA A 21 2.72 14.86 7.81
C ALA A 21 2.78 15.63 9.13
N VAL A 22 3.04 14.94 10.25
CA VAL A 22 3.24 15.57 11.57
C VAL A 22 4.35 16.63 11.55
N ALA A 23 5.46 16.37 10.87
CA ALA A 23 6.54 17.35 10.73
C ALA A 23 6.10 18.56 9.88
N SER A 24 5.32 18.32 8.82
CA SER A 24 4.73 19.38 8.00
C SER A 24 3.72 20.22 8.78
N ASP A 25 2.85 19.58 9.57
CA ASP A 25 1.84 20.25 10.40
C ASP A 25 2.48 21.17 11.44
N PHE A 26 3.62 20.75 12.01
CA PHE A 26 4.38 21.60 12.90
C PHE A 26 4.96 22.84 12.18
N SER A 27 5.42 22.68 10.94
CA SER A 27 5.85 23.82 10.13
C SER A 27 4.69 24.78 9.86
N LEU A 28 3.51 24.27 9.51
CA LEU A 28 2.32 25.08 9.28
C LEU A 28 1.84 25.81 10.54
N ALA A 29 1.98 25.19 11.72
CA ALA A 29 1.70 25.85 13.00
C ALA A 29 2.67 27.01 13.27
N ASN A 30 3.95 26.88 12.89
CA ASN A 30 4.91 27.99 12.96
C ASN A 30 4.56 29.10 11.96
N ASP A 31 4.11 28.75 10.75
CA ASP A 31 3.69 29.73 9.76
C ASP A 31 2.47 30.54 10.23
N GLN A 32 1.53 29.92 10.96
CA GLN A 32 0.41 30.64 11.58
C GLN A 32 0.87 31.67 12.61
N ILE A 33 1.90 31.35 13.40
CA ILE A 33 2.52 32.33 14.30
C ILE A 33 3.13 33.47 13.49
N ALA A 34 3.80 33.15 12.38
CA ALA A 34 4.40 34.16 11.53
C ALA A 34 3.35 35.12 10.92
N ASP A 35 2.21 34.59 10.50
CA ASP A 35 1.08 35.36 9.97
C ASP A 35 0.39 36.20 11.06
N ALA A 36 0.21 35.66 12.27
CA ALA A 36 -0.42 36.37 13.40
C ALA A 36 0.34 37.65 13.80
N PHE A 37 1.66 37.68 13.60
CA PHE A 37 2.51 38.83 13.88
C PHE A 37 3.04 39.52 12.60
N ALA A 38 2.45 39.24 11.44
CA ALA A 38 2.74 39.95 10.21
C ALA A 38 2.18 41.39 10.29
N PRO A 39 2.89 42.40 9.74
CA PRO A 39 2.36 43.75 9.71
C PRO A 39 1.06 43.83 8.89
N ASP A 40 0.00 44.34 9.48
CA ASP A 40 -1.26 44.59 8.78
C ASP A 40 -1.10 45.81 7.86
N LEU A 41 -1.03 45.53 6.56
CA LEU A 41 -0.88 46.55 5.52
C LEU A 41 -2.12 47.43 5.36
N THR A 42 -3.26 47.02 5.91
CA THR A 42 -4.54 47.74 5.83
C THR A 42 -4.84 48.58 7.07
N SER A 43 -4.05 48.43 8.14
CA SER A 43 -4.22 49.19 9.37
C SER A 43 -3.98 50.70 9.12
N PRO A 44 -4.91 51.57 9.54
CA PRO A 44 -4.73 53.02 9.46
C PRO A 44 -3.65 53.54 10.43
N GLU A 45 -3.26 52.76 11.43
CA GLU A 45 -2.24 53.12 12.41
C GLU A 45 -0.89 52.46 12.12
N PRO A 46 0.23 53.21 12.20
CA PRO A 46 1.57 52.65 12.04
C PRO A 46 1.87 51.60 13.11
N GLN A 47 2.10 50.37 12.67
CA GLN A 47 2.45 49.28 13.58
C GLN A 47 3.94 49.26 13.94
N ASP A 48 4.25 48.94 15.19
CA ASP A 48 5.64 48.74 15.64
C ASP A 48 6.17 47.39 15.15
N ARG A 49 6.88 47.44 14.03
CA ARG A 49 7.52 46.27 13.41
C ARG A 49 8.52 45.57 14.33
N ARG A 50 9.20 46.30 15.22
CA ARG A 50 10.17 45.70 16.15
C ARG A 50 9.44 44.92 17.24
N LYS A 51 8.35 45.47 17.76
CA LYS A 51 7.48 44.78 18.73
C LYS A 51 6.94 43.48 18.13
N LEU A 52 6.32 43.55 16.94
CA LEU A 52 5.76 42.38 16.24
C LEU A 52 6.82 41.31 15.97
N GLN A 53 8.01 41.70 15.50
CA GLN A 53 9.11 40.76 15.28
C GLN A 53 9.60 40.11 16.59
N GLY A 54 9.60 40.85 17.70
CA GLY A 54 9.92 40.33 19.03
C GLY A 54 8.88 39.32 19.52
N GLN A 55 7.60 39.66 19.41
CA GLN A 55 6.48 38.79 19.76
C GLN A 55 6.49 37.49 18.94
N ARG A 56 6.71 37.59 17.63
CA ARG A 56 6.84 36.43 16.74
C ARG A 56 7.93 35.46 17.18
N LYS A 57 9.14 35.97 17.43
CA LYS A 57 10.27 35.13 17.89
C LYS A 57 10.01 34.48 19.24
N LEU A 58 9.38 35.21 20.16
CA LEU A 58 9.02 34.67 21.46
C LEU A 58 7.99 33.53 21.30
N ALA A 59 6.95 33.74 20.50
CA ALA A 59 5.95 32.73 20.18
C ALA A 59 6.56 31.48 19.52
N GLU A 60 7.44 31.65 18.53
CA GLU A 60 8.17 30.56 17.86
C GLU A 60 9.00 29.73 18.87
N VAL A 61 9.68 30.38 19.82
CA VAL A 61 10.47 29.69 20.86
C VAL A 61 9.56 28.90 21.81
N VAL A 62 8.47 29.50 22.28
CA VAL A 62 7.51 28.84 23.18
C VAL A 62 6.86 27.64 22.49
N LEU A 63 6.43 27.78 21.24
CA LEU A 63 5.85 26.67 20.46
C LEU A 63 6.86 25.53 20.29
N LYS A 64 8.14 25.86 20.04
CA LYS A 64 9.21 24.86 19.89
C LYS A 64 9.55 24.16 21.20
N GLU A 65 9.45 24.85 22.33
CA GLU A 65 9.63 24.27 23.65
C GLU A 65 8.50 23.30 23.97
N TRP A 66 7.25 23.73 23.78
CA TRP A 66 6.06 22.87 23.89
C TRP A 66 6.16 21.61 23.01
N TYR A 67 6.59 21.75 21.76
CA TYR A 67 6.75 20.61 20.85
C TYR A 67 7.78 19.58 21.33
N LYS A 68 8.78 20.02 22.09
CA LYS A 68 9.83 19.15 22.64
C LYS A 68 9.47 18.52 23.98
N SER A 69 8.87 19.29 24.88
CA SER A 69 8.58 18.86 26.25
C SER A 69 7.20 18.23 26.38
N GLY A 70 6.25 18.59 25.52
CA GLY A 70 4.83 18.29 25.68
C GLY A 70 4.17 19.04 26.84
N GLU A 71 4.90 19.95 27.51
CA GLU A 71 4.39 20.73 28.63
C GLU A 71 3.63 21.96 28.13
N GLU A 72 2.39 22.13 28.60
CA GLU A 72 1.55 23.27 28.23
C GLU A 72 2.24 24.60 28.56
N PRO A 73 2.27 25.57 27.62
CA PRO A 73 2.88 26.87 27.87
C PRO A 73 2.25 27.58 29.05
N GLU A 74 3.09 28.14 29.94
CA GLU A 74 2.61 29.03 30.99
C GLU A 74 2.05 30.32 30.40
N LYS A 75 1.05 30.90 31.08
CA LYS A 75 0.48 32.19 30.69
C LYS A 75 1.46 33.31 31.06
N GLY A 76 2.23 33.76 30.07
CA GLY A 76 3.15 34.89 30.22
C GLY A 76 2.46 36.26 30.25
N ASP A 77 3.28 37.31 30.34
CA ASP A 77 2.83 38.71 30.42
C ASP A 77 2.23 39.23 29.10
N ASP A 78 2.62 38.67 27.96
CA ASP A 78 2.13 39.06 26.64
C ASP A 78 0.96 38.16 26.21
N ALA A 79 -0.26 38.70 26.31
CA ALA A 79 -1.48 37.99 25.99
C ALA A 79 -1.61 37.64 24.49
N ASP A 80 -1.05 38.46 23.60
CA ASP A 80 -1.10 38.24 22.15
C ASP A 80 -0.21 37.05 21.78
N VAL A 81 1.00 36.99 22.36
CA VAL A 81 1.93 35.85 22.21
C VAL A 81 1.30 34.56 22.73
N TYR A 82 0.73 34.60 23.94
CA TYR A 82 0.08 33.42 24.51
C TYR A 82 -1.10 32.93 23.66
N GLY A 83 -1.94 33.86 23.16
CA GLY A 83 -3.06 33.53 22.29
C GLY A 83 -2.63 32.88 20.98
N ALA A 84 -1.66 33.47 20.29
CA ALA A 84 -1.13 32.93 19.03
C ALA A 84 -0.52 31.53 19.18
N VAL A 85 0.24 31.30 20.26
CA VAL A 85 0.81 29.98 20.56
C VAL A 85 -0.29 28.95 20.84
N GLN A 86 -1.29 29.30 21.64
CA GLN A 86 -2.41 28.40 21.96
C GLN A 86 -3.22 28.03 20.72
N ASP A 87 -3.43 28.97 19.79
CA ASP A 87 -4.14 28.70 18.55
C ASP A 87 -3.31 27.82 17.60
N ALA A 88 -1.99 28.04 17.52
CA ALA A 88 -1.07 27.18 16.77
C ALA A 88 -1.03 25.74 17.35
N ILE A 89 -1.01 25.59 18.68
CA ILE A 89 -1.08 24.29 19.37
C ILE A 89 -2.38 23.57 19.03
N LYS A 90 -3.53 24.25 19.15
CA LYS A 90 -4.84 23.66 18.81
C LYS A 90 -4.92 23.25 17.33
N TYR A 91 -4.38 24.08 16.44
CA TYR A 91 -4.30 23.75 15.02
C TYR A 91 -3.51 22.47 14.80
N TYR A 92 -2.30 22.40 15.35
CA TYR A 92 -1.43 21.23 15.23
C TYR A 92 -2.10 19.97 15.81
N GLN A 93 -2.64 20.03 17.03
CA GLN A 93 -3.31 18.89 17.67
C GLN A 93 -4.51 18.39 16.84
N LYS A 94 -5.26 19.30 16.22
CA LYS A 94 -6.38 18.94 15.33
C LYS A 94 -5.88 18.33 14.02
N ALA A 95 -4.79 18.84 13.46
CA ALA A 95 -4.18 18.33 12.24
C ALA A 95 -3.67 16.90 12.43
N ILE A 96 -2.87 16.64 13.47
CA ILE A 96 -2.34 15.30 13.74
C ILE A 96 -3.46 14.26 13.96
N ALA A 97 -4.56 14.63 14.63
CA ALA A 97 -5.67 13.72 14.89
C ALA A 97 -6.42 13.37 13.59
N LYS A 98 -6.57 14.35 12.70
CA LYS A 98 -7.15 14.15 11.37
C LYS A 98 -6.26 13.24 10.54
N ASP A 99 -4.95 13.49 10.54
CA ASP A 99 -3.97 12.76 9.75
C ASP A 99 -3.83 11.31 10.23
N ALA A 100 -3.81 11.08 11.54
CA ALA A 100 -3.82 9.74 12.12
C ALA A 100 -5.00 8.90 11.59
N SER A 101 -6.19 9.51 11.51
CA SER A 101 -7.40 8.86 10.98
C SER A 101 -7.33 8.66 9.46
N PHE A 102 -6.84 9.67 8.74
CA PHE A 102 -6.72 9.66 7.28
C PHE A 102 -5.79 8.54 6.80
N TYR A 103 -4.55 8.48 7.32
CA TYR A 103 -3.58 7.46 6.92
C TYR A 103 -3.99 6.05 7.36
N GLY A 104 -4.69 5.92 8.49
CA GLY A 104 -5.29 4.66 8.91
C GLY A 104 -6.35 4.14 7.93
N GLY A 105 -7.21 5.02 7.41
CA GLY A 105 -8.18 4.68 6.36
C GLY A 105 -7.50 4.36 5.02
N GLN A 106 -6.53 5.17 4.61
CA GLN A 106 -5.77 4.96 3.38
C GLN A 106 -5.05 3.60 3.38
N MET A 107 -4.47 3.20 4.52
CA MET A 107 -3.84 1.89 4.69
C MET A 107 -4.80 0.73 4.38
N VAL A 108 -6.03 0.79 4.90
CA VAL A 108 -7.06 -0.23 4.68
C VAL A 108 -7.46 -0.25 3.21
N HIS A 109 -7.71 0.92 2.62
CA HIS A 109 -8.03 1.03 1.20
C HIS A 109 -6.91 0.47 0.31
N ALA A 110 -5.64 0.77 0.63
CA ALA A 110 -4.48 0.27 -0.11
C ALA A 110 -4.28 -1.26 0.03
N ALA A 111 -4.83 -1.88 1.07
CA ALA A 111 -4.86 -3.33 1.19
C ALA A 111 -6.04 -3.95 0.43
N GLU A 112 -7.21 -3.30 0.45
CA GLU A 112 -8.41 -3.73 -0.27
C GLU A 112 -8.24 -3.57 -1.80
N SER A 113 -7.48 -2.56 -2.25
CA SER A 113 -7.21 -2.30 -3.67
C SER A 113 -6.45 -3.45 -4.35
N ILE A 114 -5.69 -4.26 -3.61
CA ILE A 114 -5.03 -5.47 -4.14
C ILE A 114 -6.09 -6.45 -4.68
N HIS A 115 -7.24 -6.54 -4.01
CA HIS A 115 -8.34 -7.38 -4.50
C HIS A 115 -9.01 -6.76 -5.72
N ASP A 116 -9.15 -5.44 -5.76
CA ASP A 116 -9.72 -4.72 -6.90
C ASP A 116 -8.86 -4.93 -8.15
N GLN A 117 -7.53 -4.79 -8.03
CA GLN A 117 -6.60 -5.12 -9.11
C GLN A 117 -6.70 -6.57 -9.56
N TYR A 118 -6.84 -7.51 -8.62
CA TYR A 118 -7.05 -8.91 -8.97
C TYR A 118 -8.32 -9.10 -9.81
N LEU A 119 -9.44 -8.49 -9.42
CA LEU A 119 -10.69 -8.54 -10.19
C LEU A 119 -10.54 -7.85 -11.54
N HIS A 120 -9.91 -6.67 -11.57
CA HIS A 120 -9.66 -5.92 -12.79
C HIS A 120 -8.86 -6.75 -13.79
N LEU A 121 -7.76 -7.40 -13.38
CA LEU A 121 -7.00 -8.26 -14.28
C LEU A 121 -7.78 -9.49 -14.74
N LEU A 122 -8.70 -10.04 -13.93
CA LEU A 122 -9.56 -11.14 -14.38
C LEU A 122 -10.53 -10.75 -15.50
N ASN A 123 -10.80 -9.45 -15.69
CA ASN A 123 -11.62 -8.96 -16.80
C ASN A 123 -10.81 -8.70 -18.09
N ILE A 124 -9.48 -8.83 -18.06
CA ILE A 124 -8.64 -8.69 -19.27
C ILE A 124 -9.08 -9.62 -20.41
N PRO A 125 -9.42 -10.90 -20.19
CA PRO A 125 -9.80 -11.77 -21.29
C PRO A 125 -11.05 -11.28 -22.03
N GLU A 126 -12.06 -10.75 -21.32
CA GLU A 126 -13.24 -10.14 -21.93
C GLU A 126 -12.85 -8.90 -22.74
N ALA A 127 -12.07 -8.00 -22.15
CA ALA A 127 -11.57 -6.79 -22.83
C ALA A 127 -10.71 -7.12 -24.05
N LEU A 128 -9.93 -8.21 -23.99
CA LEU A 128 -9.10 -8.68 -25.09
C LEU A 128 -9.95 -9.17 -26.26
N LEU A 129 -11.05 -9.89 -25.99
CA LEU A 129 -11.99 -10.30 -27.04
C LEU A 129 -12.61 -9.08 -27.74
N GLN A 130 -12.96 -8.04 -26.98
CA GLN A 130 -13.44 -6.78 -27.56
C GLN A 130 -12.38 -6.14 -28.47
N VAL A 131 -11.11 -6.06 -28.02
CA VAL A 131 -10.00 -5.51 -28.81
C VAL A 131 -9.76 -6.31 -30.11
N ILE A 132 -9.90 -7.63 -30.05
CA ILE A 132 -9.79 -8.53 -31.20
C ILE A 132 -10.91 -8.25 -32.21
N GLU A 133 -12.16 -8.13 -31.74
CA GLU A 133 -13.30 -7.80 -32.58
C GLU A 133 -13.12 -6.43 -33.27
N GLU A 134 -12.65 -5.43 -32.52
CA GLU A 134 -12.32 -4.10 -33.06
C GLU A 134 -11.19 -4.14 -34.10
N ASP A 135 -10.16 -4.97 -33.91
CA ASP A 135 -9.08 -5.17 -34.89
C ASP A 135 -9.61 -5.81 -36.19
N LYS A 136 -10.43 -6.86 -36.08
CA LYS A 136 -11.10 -7.49 -37.23
C LYS A 136 -11.99 -6.51 -37.99
N ALA A 137 -12.81 -5.75 -37.28
CA ALA A 137 -13.69 -4.74 -37.87
C ALA A 137 -12.89 -3.64 -38.59
N ARG A 138 -11.77 -3.18 -38.01
CA ARG A 138 -10.86 -2.21 -38.64
C ARG A 138 -10.20 -2.76 -39.89
N ALA A 139 -9.76 -4.01 -39.87
CA ALA A 139 -9.15 -4.66 -41.03
C ALA A 139 -10.17 -4.88 -42.17
N ALA A 140 -11.41 -5.27 -41.85
CA ALA A 140 -12.48 -5.42 -42.83
C ALA A 140 -12.84 -4.09 -43.54
N ARG A 141 -12.78 -2.96 -42.82
CA ARG A 141 -13.02 -1.61 -43.38
C ARG A 141 -11.90 -1.12 -44.29
N LYS A 142 -10.66 -1.58 -44.07
CA LYS A 142 -9.51 -1.26 -44.92
C LYS A 142 -9.56 -2.14 -46.18
N HIS A 143 -10.43 -1.78 -47.13
CA HIS A 143 -10.53 -2.38 -48.47
C HIS A 143 -9.27 -2.13 -49.36
N ILE A 144 -8.06 -2.26 -48.82
CA ILE A 144 -6.81 -1.98 -49.53
C ILE A 144 -5.80 -3.09 -49.23
N ALA A 145 -5.72 -4.06 -50.13
CA ALA A 145 -4.50 -4.71 -50.64
C ALA A 145 -3.30 -4.94 -49.69
N SER A 146 -3.49 -5.28 -48.41
CA SER A 146 -2.42 -5.94 -47.65
C SER A 146 -2.50 -7.44 -47.90
N ALA A 147 -1.46 -7.99 -48.53
CA ALA A 147 -1.37 -9.39 -48.96
C ALA A 147 -1.31 -10.42 -47.80
N GLU A 148 -1.35 -9.97 -46.54
CA GLU A 148 -1.34 -10.86 -45.39
C GLU A 148 -2.77 -11.32 -45.06
N PRO A 149 -3.01 -12.63 -44.95
CA PRO A 149 -4.29 -13.15 -44.50
C PRO A 149 -4.58 -12.63 -43.09
N LEU A 150 -5.85 -12.26 -42.85
CA LEU A 150 -6.35 -11.98 -41.51
C LEU A 150 -6.01 -13.17 -40.60
N LEU A 151 -5.37 -12.87 -39.47
CA LEU A 151 -5.11 -13.88 -38.45
C LEU A 151 -6.44 -14.43 -37.95
N ASP A 152 -6.63 -15.74 -38.06
CA ASP A 152 -7.78 -16.41 -37.50
C ASP A 152 -7.62 -16.48 -35.97
N THR A 153 -8.49 -15.77 -35.26
CA THR A 153 -8.52 -15.75 -33.79
C THR A 153 -9.71 -16.50 -33.22
N THR A 154 -10.48 -17.24 -34.04
CA THR A 154 -11.70 -17.92 -33.61
C THR A 154 -11.45 -18.89 -32.46
N ARG A 155 -10.30 -19.57 -32.45
CA ARG A 155 -9.93 -20.44 -31.33
C ARG A 155 -9.80 -19.69 -30.00
N LEU A 156 -9.32 -18.44 -30.01
CA LEU A 156 -9.21 -17.63 -28.80
C LEU A 156 -10.56 -17.07 -28.37
N GLU A 157 -11.42 -16.71 -29.32
CA GLU A 157 -12.82 -16.29 -29.07
C GLU A 157 -13.67 -17.43 -28.47
N GLU A 158 -13.47 -18.65 -28.96
CA GLU A 158 -14.14 -19.87 -28.50
C GLU A 158 -13.43 -20.57 -27.32
N ASN A 159 -12.35 -19.97 -26.79
CA ASN A 159 -11.57 -20.57 -25.71
C ASN A 159 -12.46 -20.85 -24.50
N GLN A 160 -12.56 -22.12 -24.12
CA GLN A 160 -13.52 -22.57 -23.11
C GLN A 160 -13.23 -21.99 -21.72
N VAL A 161 -11.96 -21.74 -21.40
CA VAL A 161 -11.56 -21.17 -20.09
C VAL A 161 -11.91 -19.69 -20.01
N ILE A 162 -11.73 -18.94 -21.11
CA ILE A 162 -12.16 -17.54 -21.21
C ILE A 162 -13.67 -17.44 -21.06
N GLN A 163 -14.43 -18.26 -21.78
CA GLN A 163 -15.89 -18.25 -21.70
C GLN A 163 -16.40 -18.57 -20.28
N LYS A 164 -15.80 -19.57 -19.61
CA LYS A 164 -16.12 -19.88 -18.20
C LYS A 164 -15.79 -18.74 -17.23
N LEU A 165 -14.69 -18.01 -17.48
CA LEU A 165 -14.33 -16.87 -16.65
C LEU A 165 -15.33 -15.73 -16.84
N ILE A 166 -15.70 -15.43 -18.09
CA ILE A 166 -16.69 -14.37 -18.43
C ILE A 166 -18.07 -14.70 -17.86
N SER A 167 -18.49 -15.97 -17.88
CA SER A 167 -19.78 -16.39 -17.32
C SER A 167 -19.78 -16.62 -15.81
N ASN A 168 -18.64 -16.44 -15.13
CA ASN A 168 -18.56 -16.59 -13.68
C ASN A 168 -19.44 -15.56 -12.96
N THR A 169 -20.47 -16.04 -12.27
CA THR A 169 -21.50 -15.21 -11.63
C THR A 169 -20.92 -14.31 -10.54
N GLN A 170 -19.93 -14.80 -9.78
CA GLN A 170 -19.28 -14.03 -8.75
C GLN A 170 -18.41 -12.90 -9.35
N LEU A 171 -17.67 -13.18 -10.42
CA LEU A 171 -16.85 -12.18 -11.12
C LEU A 171 -17.71 -11.07 -11.70
N GLN A 172 -18.82 -11.41 -12.36
CA GLN A 172 -19.76 -10.42 -12.90
C GLN A 172 -20.32 -9.51 -11.81
N ALA A 173 -20.79 -10.10 -10.71
CA ALA A 173 -21.35 -9.35 -9.58
C ALA A 173 -20.31 -8.43 -8.92
N LEU A 174 -19.09 -8.92 -8.70
CA LEU A 174 -18.00 -8.13 -8.11
C LEU A 174 -17.50 -7.03 -9.04
N THR A 175 -17.42 -7.30 -10.34
CA THR A 175 -17.01 -6.34 -11.37
C THR A 175 -17.93 -5.13 -11.40
N ILE A 176 -19.26 -5.36 -11.35
CA ILE A 176 -20.24 -4.27 -11.28
C ILE A 176 -20.15 -3.55 -9.95
N ARG A 177 -20.17 -4.29 -8.83
CA ARG A 177 -20.19 -3.71 -7.48
C ARG A 177 -18.96 -2.84 -7.19
N ARG A 178 -17.79 -3.23 -7.70
CA ARG A 178 -16.52 -2.55 -7.46
C ARG A 178 -16.05 -1.70 -8.64
N SER A 179 -16.82 -1.62 -9.73
CA SER A 179 -16.45 -0.87 -10.94
C SER A 179 -15.09 -1.27 -11.53
N GLN A 180 -14.87 -2.59 -11.71
CA GLN A 180 -13.59 -3.15 -12.17
C GLN A 180 -13.60 -3.55 -13.65
N GLN A 181 -14.48 -2.91 -14.45
CA GLN A 181 -14.60 -3.12 -15.88
C GLN A 181 -13.42 -2.46 -16.62
N TRP A 182 -13.11 -2.95 -17.82
CA TRP A 182 -12.17 -2.31 -18.75
C TRP A 182 -12.94 -1.41 -19.71
N HIS A 183 -12.95 -0.11 -19.46
CA HIS A 183 -13.67 0.87 -20.29
C HIS A 183 -12.92 2.20 -20.46
N GLY A 184 -11.89 2.45 -19.66
CA GLY A 184 -11.03 3.61 -19.73
C GLY A 184 -10.26 3.67 -21.05
N GLU A 185 -10.09 4.87 -21.58
CA GLU A 185 -9.44 5.05 -22.88
C GLU A 185 -7.96 4.64 -22.85
N GLU A 186 -7.26 4.97 -21.76
CA GLU A 186 -5.83 4.67 -21.57
C GLU A 186 -5.57 3.18 -21.39
N GLU A 187 -6.31 2.49 -20.51
CA GLU A 187 -6.20 1.03 -20.33
C GLU A 187 -6.52 0.26 -21.61
N MET A 188 -7.57 0.67 -22.33
CA MET A 188 -7.95 0.02 -23.57
C MET A 188 -6.92 0.27 -24.67
N GLU A 189 -6.25 1.43 -24.70
CA GLU A 189 -5.15 1.66 -25.64
C GLU A 189 -3.90 0.88 -25.27
N ALA A 190 -3.59 0.72 -23.98
CA ALA A 190 -2.51 -0.15 -23.52
C ALA A 190 -2.75 -1.61 -23.96
N LEU A 191 -3.98 -2.10 -23.81
CA LEU A 191 -4.38 -3.43 -24.28
C LEU A 191 -4.37 -3.56 -25.81
N ARG A 192 -4.83 -2.54 -26.55
CA ARG A 192 -4.73 -2.48 -28.01
C ARG A 192 -3.28 -2.53 -28.50
N THR A 193 -2.38 -1.85 -27.79
CA THR A 193 -0.95 -1.82 -28.09
C THR A 193 -0.32 -3.17 -27.80
N ALA A 194 -0.61 -3.77 -26.64
CA ALA A 194 -0.18 -5.12 -26.29
C ALA A 194 -0.65 -6.14 -27.33
N TRP A 195 -1.93 -6.11 -27.73
CA TRP A 195 -2.46 -6.99 -28.77
C TRP A 195 -1.66 -6.86 -30.07
N ARG A 196 -1.49 -5.64 -30.58
CA ARG A 196 -0.88 -5.37 -31.88
C ARG A 196 0.61 -5.72 -31.95
N ASN A 197 1.34 -5.38 -30.90
CA ASN A 197 2.80 -5.38 -30.91
C ASN A 197 3.40 -6.59 -30.20
N GLU A 198 2.66 -7.22 -29.28
CA GLU A 198 3.19 -8.29 -28.41
C GLU A 198 2.39 -9.58 -28.62
N ILE A 199 1.09 -9.61 -28.28
CA ILE A 199 0.28 -10.83 -28.21
C ILE A 199 0.08 -11.46 -29.59
N LYS A 200 -0.30 -10.65 -30.60
CA LYS A 200 -0.61 -11.14 -31.96
C LYS A 200 0.62 -11.70 -32.70
N GLN A 201 1.82 -11.34 -32.26
CA GLN A 201 3.09 -11.73 -32.88
C GLN A 201 3.79 -12.85 -32.11
N ASP A 202 3.26 -13.25 -30.95
CA ASP A 202 3.90 -14.23 -30.08
C ASP A 202 3.88 -15.65 -30.68
N PRO A 203 5.01 -16.36 -30.68
CA PRO A 203 5.10 -17.71 -31.25
C PRO A 203 4.17 -18.73 -30.61
N GLU A 204 3.93 -18.67 -29.29
CA GLU A 204 3.05 -19.61 -28.60
C GLU A 204 1.58 -19.31 -28.91
N VAL A 205 1.21 -18.02 -28.98
CA VAL A 205 -0.12 -17.59 -29.42
C VAL A 205 -0.39 -18.03 -30.86
N LEU A 206 0.54 -17.78 -31.78
CA LEU A 206 0.40 -18.17 -33.18
C LEU A 206 0.31 -19.71 -33.34
N SER A 207 1.11 -20.45 -32.58
CA SER A 207 1.07 -21.92 -32.56
C SER A 207 -0.28 -22.45 -32.07
N TYR A 208 -0.82 -21.89 -31.00
CA TYR A 208 -2.14 -22.23 -30.48
C TYR A 208 -3.24 -21.94 -31.49
N LEU A 209 -3.24 -20.75 -32.11
CA LEU A 209 -4.24 -20.37 -33.12
C LEU A 209 -4.21 -21.29 -34.35
N ALA A 210 -3.03 -21.79 -34.74
CA ALA A 210 -2.88 -22.70 -35.88
C ALA A 210 -3.27 -24.16 -35.56
N ALA A 211 -3.30 -24.56 -34.29
CA ALA A 211 -3.61 -25.91 -33.88
C ALA A 211 -5.14 -26.15 -33.82
N PRO A 212 -5.62 -27.40 -34.01
CA PRO A 212 -7.05 -27.73 -33.95
C PRO A 212 -7.67 -27.37 -32.59
N ALA A 213 -8.89 -26.81 -32.62
CA ALA A 213 -9.64 -26.52 -31.40
C ALA A 213 -10.07 -27.80 -30.67
N GLY A 214 -10.35 -27.69 -29.36
CA GLY A 214 -11.02 -28.73 -28.58
C GLY A 214 -10.23 -29.36 -27.43
N ASN A 215 -9.06 -28.83 -27.06
CA ASN A 215 -8.30 -29.29 -25.88
C ASN A 215 -8.36 -28.26 -24.75
N TYR A 216 -9.12 -28.57 -23.70
CA TYR A 216 -9.28 -27.69 -22.53
C TYR A 216 -7.95 -27.35 -21.84
N ALA A 217 -7.00 -28.31 -21.78
CA ALA A 217 -5.71 -28.08 -21.15
C ALA A 217 -4.88 -27.06 -21.94
N GLU A 218 -4.94 -27.09 -23.27
CA GLU A 218 -4.28 -26.10 -24.13
C GLU A 218 -4.93 -24.72 -23.98
N ASP A 219 -6.26 -24.65 -23.89
CA ASP A 219 -6.98 -23.40 -23.64
C ASP A 219 -6.61 -22.77 -22.30
N GLN A 220 -6.45 -23.59 -21.25
CA GLN A 220 -6.04 -23.16 -19.93
C GLN A 220 -4.58 -22.68 -19.91
N GLU A 221 -3.67 -23.39 -20.59
CA GLU A 221 -2.27 -22.97 -20.69
C GLU A 221 -2.13 -21.70 -21.54
N MET A 222 -2.92 -21.52 -22.60
CA MET A 222 -2.93 -20.28 -23.37
C MET A 222 -3.35 -19.08 -22.51
N LEU A 223 -4.43 -19.20 -21.73
CA LEU A 223 -4.83 -18.12 -20.83
C LEU A 223 -3.75 -17.81 -19.78
N LYS A 224 -3.09 -18.84 -19.23
CA LYS A 224 -1.95 -18.64 -18.32
C LYS A 224 -0.77 -17.96 -19.01
N HIS A 225 -0.49 -18.29 -20.26
CA HIS A 225 0.55 -17.66 -21.07
C HIS A 225 0.25 -16.17 -21.25
N ILE A 226 -0.99 -15.83 -21.66
CA ILE A 226 -1.41 -14.44 -21.84
C ILE A 226 -1.13 -13.60 -20.58
N PHE A 227 -1.54 -14.10 -19.41
CA PHE A 227 -1.25 -13.42 -18.14
C PHE A 227 0.25 -13.34 -17.85
N LYS A 228 0.99 -14.45 -17.94
CA LYS A 228 2.39 -14.51 -17.54
C LYS A 228 3.31 -13.69 -18.46
N ALA A 229 3.08 -13.74 -19.76
CA ALA A 229 3.94 -13.18 -20.78
C ALA A 229 3.63 -11.71 -21.04
N PHE A 230 2.36 -11.32 -21.09
CA PHE A 230 1.97 -9.96 -21.48
C PHE A 230 1.46 -9.13 -20.31
N VAL A 231 0.55 -9.67 -19.49
CA VAL A 231 -0.02 -8.88 -18.37
C VAL A 231 0.98 -8.61 -17.25
N PHE A 232 1.86 -9.56 -16.93
CA PHE A 232 2.83 -9.41 -15.84
C PHE A 232 4.28 -9.16 -16.29
N LYS A 233 4.60 -9.35 -17.58
CA LYS A 233 5.96 -9.27 -18.11
C LYS A 233 6.08 -8.56 -19.46
N GLY A 234 4.97 -8.16 -20.07
CA GLY A 234 4.97 -7.44 -21.34
C GLY A 234 5.49 -6.01 -21.17
N GLU A 235 5.37 -5.23 -22.23
CA GLU A 235 5.80 -3.83 -22.22
C GLU A 235 4.61 -2.89 -21.98
N SER A 236 3.52 -3.07 -22.73
CA SER A 236 2.43 -2.07 -22.75
C SER A 236 1.53 -2.15 -21.51
N LEU A 237 1.08 -3.35 -21.14
CA LEU A 237 0.16 -3.53 -20.00
C LEU A 237 0.83 -3.29 -18.63
N PRO A 238 2.01 -3.86 -18.32
CA PRO A 238 2.66 -3.59 -17.04
C PRO A 238 2.99 -2.12 -16.85
N ARG A 239 3.39 -1.42 -17.91
CA ARG A 239 3.64 0.01 -17.86
C ARG A 239 2.39 0.79 -17.45
N TYR A 240 1.24 0.52 -18.08
CA TYR A 240 -0.02 1.17 -17.69
C TYR A 240 -0.37 0.88 -16.24
N ILE A 241 -0.27 -0.39 -15.81
CA ILE A 241 -0.61 -0.78 -14.43
C ILE A 241 0.35 -0.13 -13.41
N GLU A 242 1.63 0.03 -13.75
CA GLU A 242 2.63 0.73 -12.92
C GLU A 242 2.37 2.23 -12.83
N GLU A 243 1.85 2.84 -13.90
CA GLU A 243 1.44 4.24 -13.91
C GLU A 243 0.15 4.47 -13.08
N ASP A 244 -0.79 3.52 -13.09
CA ASP A 244 -2.06 3.58 -12.35
C ASP A 244 -1.93 3.23 -10.86
N ASP A 245 -1.17 2.18 -10.50
CA ASP A 245 -0.90 1.82 -9.10
C ASP A 245 0.57 2.03 -8.72
N LEU A 246 0.78 3.08 -7.92
CA LEU A 246 2.07 3.40 -7.31
C LEU A 246 2.64 2.29 -6.42
N ASN A 247 1.83 1.31 -5.97
CA ASN A 247 2.26 0.16 -5.17
C ASN A 247 2.34 -1.14 -5.99
N TRP A 248 2.32 -1.04 -7.33
CA TRP A 248 2.24 -2.22 -8.18
C TRP A 248 3.44 -3.15 -7.97
N GLU A 249 4.64 -2.61 -7.75
CA GLU A 249 5.84 -3.43 -7.53
C GLU A 249 5.65 -4.43 -6.38
N GLU A 250 5.06 -3.99 -5.27
CA GLU A 250 4.74 -4.83 -4.12
C GLU A 250 3.49 -5.69 -4.29
N ASN A 251 2.46 -5.15 -4.95
CA ASN A 251 1.17 -5.82 -5.10
C ASN A 251 1.24 -6.92 -6.16
N ARG A 252 2.04 -6.72 -7.22
CA ARG A 252 2.17 -7.60 -8.40
C ARG A 252 2.39 -9.07 -8.05
N PRO A 253 3.30 -9.47 -7.15
CA PRO A 253 3.48 -10.88 -6.80
C PRO A 253 2.23 -11.51 -6.18
N VAL A 254 1.48 -10.75 -5.37
CA VAL A 254 0.24 -11.22 -4.72
C VAL A 254 -0.86 -11.36 -5.78
N VAL A 255 -1.08 -10.32 -6.57
CA VAL A 255 -2.09 -10.28 -7.64
C VAL A 255 -1.82 -11.38 -8.66
N LYS A 256 -0.58 -11.53 -9.13
CA LYS A 256 -0.15 -12.60 -10.03
C LYS A 256 -0.47 -13.99 -9.49
N ASN A 257 -0.20 -14.23 -8.22
CA ASN A 257 -0.50 -15.51 -7.60
C ASN A 257 -2.01 -15.77 -7.52
N LEU A 258 -2.82 -14.74 -7.23
CA LEU A 258 -4.27 -14.86 -7.22
C LEU A 258 -4.81 -15.19 -8.62
N VAL A 259 -4.46 -14.39 -9.62
CA VAL A 259 -4.90 -14.59 -11.02
C VAL A 259 -4.52 -15.98 -11.53
N LEU A 260 -3.24 -16.38 -11.41
CA LEU A 260 -2.79 -17.67 -11.94
C LEU A 260 -3.38 -18.87 -11.19
N LYS A 261 -3.71 -18.73 -9.90
CA LYS A 261 -4.43 -19.76 -9.15
C LYS A 261 -5.88 -19.86 -9.58
N THR A 262 -6.56 -18.73 -9.78
CA THR A 262 -7.93 -18.71 -10.30
C THR A 262 -8.02 -19.40 -11.65
N VAL A 263 -7.14 -19.03 -12.60
CA VAL A 263 -7.09 -19.68 -13.92
C VAL A 263 -6.80 -21.18 -13.80
N LYS A 264 -5.97 -21.60 -12.84
CA LYS A 264 -5.70 -23.03 -12.61
C LYS A 264 -6.91 -23.77 -12.01
N MET A 265 -7.69 -23.12 -11.16
CA MET A 265 -8.89 -23.69 -10.52
C MET A 265 -10.10 -23.75 -11.45
N LEU A 266 -10.09 -22.96 -12.54
CA LEU A 266 -11.02 -23.14 -13.66
C LEU A 266 -10.61 -24.40 -14.42
N ASP A 267 -11.01 -25.57 -13.91
CA ASP A 267 -10.86 -26.84 -14.60
C ASP A 267 -12.09 -27.17 -15.48
N GLU A 268 -12.03 -28.27 -16.22
CA GLU A 268 -13.10 -28.65 -17.14
C GLU A 268 -14.44 -28.90 -16.42
N ALA A 269 -14.42 -29.28 -15.14
CA ALA A 269 -15.60 -29.50 -14.32
C ALA A 269 -16.12 -28.22 -13.63
N ALA A 270 -15.31 -27.15 -13.59
CA ALA A 270 -15.69 -25.89 -12.96
C ALA A 270 -16.97 -25.30 -13.59
N THR A 271 -17.91 -24.91 -12.73
CA THR A 271 -19.18 -24.28 -13.10
C THR A 271 -19.09 -22.76 -12.98
N GLU A 272 -20.13 -22.06 -13.43
CA GLU A 272 -20.27 -20.60 -13.34
C GLU A 272 -20.40 -20.09 -11.88
N GLU A 273 -20.61 -21.00 -10.94
CA GLU A 273 -20.72 -20.74 -9.50
C GLU A 273 -19.38 -20.96 -8.75
N MET A 274 -18.31 -21.27 -9.47
CA MET A 274 -16.99 -21.47 -8.88
C MET A 274 -16.53 -20.22 -8.12
N GLU A 275 -16.16 -20.42 -6.85
CA GLU A 275 -15.68 -19.34 -5.98
C GLU A 275 -14.29 -18.86 -6.41
N LEU A 276 -14.18 -17.55 -6.60
CA LEU A 276 -12.94 -16.84 -6.86
C LEU A 276 -12.02 -16.86 -5.64
N MET A 277 -10.72 -16.72 -5.91
CA MET A 277 -9.72 -16.57 -4.87
C MET A 277 -10.01 -15.33 -4.00
N SER A 278 -9.98 -15.53 -2.67
CA SER A 278 -10.08 -14.43 -1.72
C SER A 278 -8.70 -13.79 -1.45
N LEU A 279 -8.71 -12.51 -1.08
CA LEU A 279 -7.51 -11.80 -0.66
C LEU A 279 -6.89 -12.47 0.57
N SER A 280 -7.72 -12.81 1.56
CA SER A 280 -7.32 -13.55 2.77
C SER A 280 -8.35 -14.64 3.07
N ALA A 281 -7.92 -15.68 3.78
CA ALA A 281 -8.83 -16.68 4.34
C ALA A 281 -9.81 -16.05 5.35
N ASN A 282 -9.37 -15.02 6.09
CA ASN A 282 -10.19 -14.27 7.03
C ASN A 282 -9.83 -12.79 6.97
N TRP A 283 -10.44 -12.06 6.04
CA TRP A 283 -10.18 -10.62 5.87
C TRP A 283 -10.52 -9.80 7.10
N ALA A 284 -11.57 -10.18 7.85
CA ALA A 284 -11.97 -9.43 9.05
C ALA A 284 -10.87 -9.46 10.12
N GLU A 285 -10.30 -10.64 10.40
CA GLU A 285 -9.19 -10.79 11.36
C GLU A 285 -7.91 -10.11 10.87
N ASP A 286 -7.58 -10.23 9.58
CA ASP A 286 -6.38 -9.61 9.02
C ASP A 286 -6.48 -8.08 8.98
N LYS A 287 -7.66 -7.54 8.69
CA LYS A 287 -7.95 -6.10 8.78
C LYS A 287 -7.84 -5.62 10.22
N GLU A 288 -8.43 -6.34 11.18
CA GLU A 288 -8.33 -6.03 12.60
C GLU A 288 -6.87 -6.06 13.08
N PHE A 289 -6.06 -7.02 12.62
CA PHE A 289 -4.63 -7.07 12.90
C PHE A 289 -3.92 -5.81 12.43
N ALA A 290 -4.12 -5.40 11.18
CA ALA A 290 -3.46 -4.21 10.62
C ALA A 290 -3.90 -2.92 11.33
N GLU A 291 -5.22 -2.74 11.54
CA GLU A 291 -5.75 -1.56 12.22
C GLU A 291 -5.28 -1.48 13.68
N SER A 292 -5.28 -2.60 14.40
CA SER A 292 -4.85 -2.62 15.81
C SER A 292 -3.36 -2.35 15.92
N LEU A 293 -2.54 -2.92 15.03
CA LEU A 293 -1.11 -2.63 14.98
C LEU A 293 -0.85 -1.14 14.71
N TYR A 294 -1.53 -0.55 13.73
CA TYR A 294 -1.40 0.88 13.40
C TYR A 294 -1.81 1.77 14.58
N LYS A 295 -3.05 1.61 15.08
CA LYS A 295 -3.62 2.44 16.16
C LYS A 295 -2.79 2.35 17.43
N GLN A 296 -2.39 1.13 17.82
CA GLN A 296 -1.62 0.93 19.05
C GLN A 296 -0.17 1.43 18.90
N THR A 297 0.45 1.33 17.72
CA THR A 297 1.79 1.87 17.50
C THR A 297 1.79 3.40 17.63
N LEU A 298 0.76 4.08 17.13
CA LEU A 298 0.59 5.53 17.34
C LEU A 298 0.35 5.89 18.80
N ALA A 299 -0.51 5.14 19.50
CA ALA A 299 -0.85 5.42 20.89
C ALA A 299 0.34 5.25 21.85
N ASP A 300 1.22 4.29 21.58
CA ASP A 300 2.41 3.99 22.37
C ASP A 300 3.70 4.58 21.76
N ASP A 301 3.62 5.52 20.82
CA ASP A 301 4.78 6.01 20.05
C ASP A 301 5.92 6.51 20.96
N GLU A 302 5.60 7.39 21.92
CA GLU A 302 6.57 7.93 22.88
C GLU A 302 7.15 6.86 23.80
N LYS A 303 6.32 5.89 24.21
CA LYS A 303 6.75 4.77 25.06
C LYS A 303 7.79 3.92 24.32
N TYR A 304 7.54 3.61 23.05
CA TYR A 304 8.49 2.85 22.25
C TYR A 304 9.74 3.66 21.89
N GLU A 305 9.63 4.96 21.62
CA GLU A 305 10.80 5.82 21.41
C GLU A 305 11.73 5.81 22.65
N LYS A 306 11.17 5.92 23.86
CA LYS A 306 11.94 5.85 25.12
C LYS A 306 12.65 4.51 25.29
N LEU A 307 11.94 3.39 25.09
CA LEU A 307 12.53 2.05 25.18
C LEU A 307 13.66 1.86 24.17
N ILE A 308 13.48 2.33 22.93
CA ILE A 308 14.51 2.25 21.89
C ILE A 308 15.71 3.10 22.29
N ALA A 309 15.51 4.35 22.73
CA ALA A 309 16.57 5.25 23.13
C ALA A 309 17.43 4.69 24.27
N GLU A 310 16.81 4.06 25.28
CA GLU A 310 17.51 3.40 26.39
C GLU A 310 18.33 2.17 25.95
N SER A 311 17.85 1.45 24.93
CA SER A 311 18.53 0.25 24.41
C SER A 311 19.77 0.58 23.59
N VAL A 312 19.82 1.78 23.00
CA VAL A 312 20.86 2.27 22.11
C VAL A 312 22.03 2.81 22.93
N GLN A 313 22.88 1.91 23.43
CA GLN A 313 24.20 2.29 23.92
C GLN A 313 25.14 2.36 22.70
N ASN A 314 25.63 3.55 22.36
CA ASN A 314 26.61 3.85 21.29
C ASN A 314 26.10 4.15 19.87
N TRP A 315 24.79 4.20 19.60
CA TRP A 315 24.31 4.69 18.30
C TRP A 315 23.78 6.11 18.42
N ASP A 316 24.20 6.94 17.47
CA ASP A 316 23.70 8.31 17.32
C ASP A 316 22.23 8.23 16.88
N VAL A 317 21.30 8.34 17.85
CA VAL A 317 19.85 8.18 17.65
C VAL A 317 19.32 9.19 16.61
N GLU A 318 20.00 10.33 16.46
CA GLU A 318 19.70 11.35 15.44
C GLU A 318 20.02 10.90 14.01
N ARG A 319 20.83 9.85 13.82
CA ARG A 319 21.21 9.30 12.51
C ARG A 319 20.40 8.08 12.08
N VAL A 320 19.47 7.61 12.93
CA VAL A 320 18.64 6.45 12.60
C VAL A 320 17.57 6.87 11.60
N ALA A 321 17.45 6.13 10.50
CA ALA A 321 16.43 6.38 9.49
C ALA A 321 15.03 6.30 10.13
N LEU A 322 14.12 7.21 9.76
CA LEU A 322 12.74 7.21 10.26
C LEU A 322 12.07 5.84 10.06
N THR A 323 12.30 5.20 8.91
CA THR A 323 11.83 3.85 8.62
C THR A 323 12.28 2.83 9.66
N ASP A 324 13.55 2.85 10.08
CA ASP A 324 14.07 1.92 11.09
C ASP A 324 13.41 2.15 12.45
N LYS A 325 13.19 3.41 12.84
CA LYS A 325 12.46 3.73 14.06
C LYS A 325 11.04 3.17 14.02
N ILE A 326 10.32 3.38 12.92
CA ILE A 326 8.96 2.85 12.73
C ILE A 326 8.95 1.33 12.81
N LEU A 327 9.88 0.64 12.13
CA LEU A 327 9.97 -0.82 12.17
C LEU A 327 10.22 -1.34 13.59
N LEU A 328 11.10 -0.68 14.36
CA LEU A 328 11.35 -1.04 15.76
C LEU A 328 10.10 -0.84 16.62
N LYS A 329 9.42 0.31 16.51
CA LYS A 329 8.19 0.61 17.25
C LYS A 329 7.08 -0.38 16.94
N MET A 330 6.85 -0.66 15.67
CA MET A 330 5.86 -1.65 15.23
C MET A 330 6.19 -3.06 15.73
N ALA A 331 7.45 -3.47 15.71
CA ALA A 331 7.86 -4.77 16.22
C ALA A 331 7.60 -4.90 17.73
N LEU A 332 7.94 -3.87 18.52
CA LEU A 332 7.64 -3.84 19.96
C LEU A 332 6.13 -3.86 20.21
N CYS A 333 5.37 -3.06 19.46
CA CYS A 333 3.92 -3.04 19.53
C CYS A 333 3.34 -4.42 19.23
N GLU A 334 3.79 -5.08 18.17
CA GLU A 334 3.32 -6.41 17.80
C GLU A 334 3.67 -7.45 18.88
N MET A 335 4.86 -7.34 19.47
CA MET A 335 5.29 -8.22 20.55
C MET A 335 4.41 -8.10 21.79
N HIS A 336 4.02 -6.88 22.18
CA HIS A 336 3.15 -6.64 23.32
C HIS A 336 1.69 -7.00 23.05
N LEU A 337 1.17 -6.60 21.88
CA LEU A 337 -0.25 -6.67 21.57
C LEU A 337 -0.67 -8.10 21.19
N PHE A 338 0.07 -8.76 20.28
CA PHE A 338 -0.34 -10.03 19.71
C PHE A 338 0.37 -11.20 20.39
N ARG A 339 -0.22 -11.67 21.49
CA ARG A 339 0.33 -12.78 22.29
C ARG A 339 0.44 -14.11 21.52
N GLY A 340 -0.39 -14.30 20.50
CA GLY A 340 -0.38 -15.49 19.63
C GLY A 340 0.78 -15.54 18.63
N ILE A 341 1.50 -14.43 18.42
CA ILE A 341 2.62 -14.38 17.47
C ILE A 341 3.94 -14.57 18.24
N PRO A 342 4.76 -15.59 17.91
CA PRO A 342 6.04 -15.79 18.57
C PRO A 342 6.98 -14.59 18.36
N VAL A 343 7.74 -14.22 19.40
CA VAL A 343 8.70 -13.09 19.35
C VAL A 343 9.67 -13.23 18.17
N LYS A 344 10.26 -14.41 17.97
CA LYS A 344 11.20 -14.67 16.86
C LYS A 344 10.57 -14.47 15.49
N VAL A 345 9.28 -14.80 15.33
CA VAL A 345 8.56 -14.59 14.07
C VAL A 345 8.40 -13.10 13.82
N THR A 346 7.96 -12.34 14.83
CA THR A 346 7.88 -10.88 14.75
C THR A 346 9.24 -10.28 14.33
N ILE A 347 10.33 -10.61 15.03
CA ILE A 347 11.68 -10.12 14.71
C ILE A 347 12.05 -10.39 13.25
N ASN A 348 11.89 -11.64 12.80
CA ASN A 348 12.22 -12.04 11.43
C ASN A 348 11.43 -11.24 10.38
N GLU A 349 10.14 -10.99 10.61
CA GLU A 349 9.31 -10.24 9.67
C GLU A 349 9.79 -8.79 9.50
N TYR A 350 10.11 -8.09 10.60
CA TYR A 350 10.60 -6.71 10.53
C TYR A 350 12.02 -6.61 9.95
N ILE A 351 12.86 -7.63 10.14
CA ILE A 351 14.16 -7.73 9.48
C ILE A 351 13.98 -7.86 7.97
N GLU A 352 13.08 -8.71 7.48
CA GLU A 352 12.84 -8.84 6.04
C GLU A 352 12.32 -7.54 5.44
N ILE A 353 11.43 -6.82 6.13
CA ILE A 353 10.93 -5.52 5.67
C ILE A 353 12.07 -4.47 5.64
N SER A 354 12.96 -4.45 6.65
CA SER A 354 14.09 -3.51 6.69
C SER A 354 15.05 -3.63 5.50
N LYS A 355 15.19 -4.83 4.92
CA LYS A 355 16.05 -5.05 3.74
C LYS A 355 15.50 -4.40 2.48
N ILE A 356 14.18 -4.22 2.41
CA ILE A 356 13.48 -3.70 1.24
C ILE A 356 13.37 -2.18 1.33
N TYR A 357 13.02 -1.65 2.51
CA TYR A 357 12.62 -0.25 2.67
C TYR A 357 13.66 0.67 3.33
N SER A 358 14.79 0.12 3.77
CA SER A 358 15.77 0.88 4.53
C SER A 358 17.18 0.70 4.01
N THR A 359 18.18 1.10 4.79
CA THR A 359 19.58 1.09 4.36
C THR A 359 20.18 -0.32 4.41
N PRO A 360 21.27 -0.61 3.66
CA PRO A 360 21.96 -1.90 3.74
C PRO A 360 22.41 -2.31 5.16
N LYS A 361 22.62 -1.33 6.06
CA LYS A 361 23.00 -1.57 7.46
C LYS A 361 21.80 -1.79 8.39
N SER A 362 20.60 -1.43 7.95
CA SER A 362 19.39 -1.46 8.76
C SER A 362 19.01 -2.87 9.20
N LYS A 363 19.30 -3.89 8.38
CA LYS A 363 19.11 -5.29 8.75
C LYS A 363 19.82 -5.65 10.07
N GLN A 364 21.12 -5.31 10.19
CA GLN A 364 21.88 -5.65 11.41
C GLN A 364 21.44 -4.80 12.59
N PHE A 365 21.13 -3.52 12.33
CA PHE A 365 20.66 -2.59 13.35
C PHE A 365 19.32 -3.04 13.96
N VAL A 366 18.29 -3.25 13.12
CA VAL A 366 16.96 -3.68 13.55
C VAL A 366 17.05 -5.02 14.30
N ASN A 367 17.80 -5.99 13.78
CA ASN A 367 18.00 -7.27 14.47
C ASN A 367 18.63 -7.09 15.85
N GLY A 368 19.74 -6.34 15.95
CA GLY A 368 20.48 -6.18 17.20
C GLY A 368 19.67 -5.48 18.30
N ILE A 369 18.91 -4.44 17.94
CA ILE A 369 18.05 -3.72 18.89
C ILE A 369 16.85 -4.58 19.32
N LEU A 370 16.17 -5.23 18.37
CA LEU A 370 15.02 -6.08 18.70
C LEU A 370 15.40 -7.29 19.53
N ASP A 371 16.53 -7.95 19.25
CA ASP A 371 17.00 -9.10 20.04
C ASP A 371 17.23 -8.70 21.51
N LYS A 372 17.90 -7.56 21.74
CA LYS A 372 18.15 -7.03 23.09
C LYS A 372 16.85 -6.68 23.80
N LEU A 373 16.02 -5.84 23.18
CA LEU A 373 14.75 -5.41 23.78
C LEU A 373 13.80 -6.57 24.04
N ALA A 374 13.72 -7.54 23.12
CA ALA A 374 12.87 -8.71 23.29
C ALA A 374 13.30 -9.57 24.49
N GLN A 375 14.61 -9.75 24.70
CA GLN A 375 15.15 -10.46 25.85
C GLN A 375 14.80 -9.74 27.17
N ASP A 376 15.08 -8.43 27.24
CA ASP A 376 14.84 -7.61 28.44
C ASP A 376 13.34 -7.55 28.81
N LEU A 377 12.49 -7.36 27.80
CA LEU A 377 11.04 -7.25 27.99
C LEU A 377 10.37 -8.60 28.28
N THR A 378 10.94 -9.70 27.81
CA THR A 378 10.47 -11.05 28.17
C THR A 378 10.92 -11.42 29.59
N ALA A 379 12.17 -11.11 29.96
CA ALA A 379 12.70 -11.36 31.31
C ALA A 379 11.95 -10.57 32.39
N SER A 380 11.56 -9.33 32.11
CA SER A 380 10.72 -8.51 33.00
C SER A 380 9.24 -8.92 33.02
N GLY A 381 8.82 -9.84 32.15
CA GLY A 381 7.43 -10.29 32.02
C GLY A 381 6.50 -9.26 31.37
N ALA A 382 7.05 -8.22 30.74
CA ALA A 382 6.33 -7.18 29.98
C ALA A 382 5.82 -7.71 28.63
N ILE A 383 6.55 -8.65 28.01
CA ILE A 383 6.06 -9.45 26.88
C ILE A 383 5.65 -10.83 27.39
N ARG A 384 4.38 -11.18 27.16
CA ARG A 384 3.85 -12.51 27.48
C ARG A 384 3.21 -13.11 26.24
N LYS A 385 3.79 -14.20 25.73
CA LYS A 385 3.24 -14.94 24.61
C LYS A 385 2.35 -16.08 25.10
N SER A 386 1.31 -16.39 24.32
CA SER A 386 0.34 -17.44 24.62
C SER A 386 -0.22 -18.00 23.32
N GLY A 387 -0.21 -19.32 23.15
CA GLY A 387 -0.67 -19.99 21.94
C GLY A 387 -0.18 -21.44 21.86
N ARG A 388 -0.66 -22.22 20.87
CA ARG A 388 -0.23 -23.61 20.68
C ARG A 388 1.29 -23.63 20.40
N GLY A 389 2.07 -24.22 21.30
CA GLY A 389 3.53 -24.32 21.20
C GLY A 389 4.32 -23.14 21.77
N LEU A 390 3.69 -22.22 22.51
CA LEU A 390 4.31 -20.99 23.03
C LEU A 390 4.31 -20.87 24.57
N LEU A 391 4.08 -21.98 25.29
CA LEU A 391 4.20 -22.02 26.75
C LEU A 391 5.68 -22.08 27.15
N ASP A 392 6.43 -21.02 26.88
CA ASP A 392 7.74 -20.75 27.49
C ASP A 392 7.58 -19.62 28.50
N ASN A 393 6.84 -19.91 29.56
CA ASN A 393 6.82 -19.16 30.83
C ASN A 393 6.25 -20.13 31.90
N GLN A 394 7.01 -21.17 32.24
CA GLN A 394 6.88 -21.88 33.51
C GLN A 394 8.09 -21.56 34.39
#